data_AF-A0A1X7TXK7-F1
#
_entry.id   AF-A0A1X7TXK7-F1
#
_cell.length_a   1.000
_cell.length_b   1.000
_cell.length_c   1.000
_cell.angle_alpha   90.00
_cell.angle_beta   90.00
_cell.angle_gamma   90.00
#
_symmetry.space_group_name_H-M   'P 1'
#
loop_
_entity.id
_entity.type
_entity.pdbx_description
1 polymer ?
#
loop_
_entity_poly.entity_id
_entity_poly.type
_entity_poly.pdbx_seq_one_letter_code
_entity_poly.pdbx_strand_id
1 'polypeptide(L)'
;MLSRLCEQQAAIGAVLHSQRELLHLEHTPVEWRLIEDFLDLLKPFKDATTYLSSQSYPTSSVLGPLLVKMKDKIKVSSSDSQSLKSVKQAIGRYLDERYQDPAVRLVLNKASFLDPRMKTLPHLSPGEQEEVLDSLVNEIVTLGTSNSHPPDADSTSEQDTQPPSAKKSALENILGEEFFTTTCDEELSSATTVSLNELILSELSRFKAEPLLKLQDGKKVPGNSSDIRSV
;
A
#
# COMPACT_ATOMS: atom_id res chain seq x y z
N MET A 1 5.18 -24.36 6.76
CA MET A 1 5.10 -25.83 6.58
C MET A 1 6.22 -26.33 5.67
N LEU A 2 6.31 -25.90 4.41
CA LEU A 2 7.39 -26.35 3.49
C LEU A 2 8.81 -26.09 4.01
N SER A 3 9.08 -24.93 4.62
CA SER A 3 10.41 -24.63 5.19
C SER A 3 10.80 -25.67 6.23
N ARG A 4 9.85 -25.97 7.13
CA ARG A 4 10.01 -26.98 8.17
C ARG A 4 10.17 -28.39 7.60
N LEU A 5 9.50 -28.70 6.49
CA LEU A 5 9.66 -29.98 5.80
C LEU A 5 11.11 -30.16 5.30
N CYS A 6 11.69 -29.13 4.69
CA CYS A 6 13.11 -29.12 4.28
C CYS A 6 14.04 -29.20 5.50
N GLU A 7 13.79 -28.43 6.57
CA GLU A 7 14.57 -28.46 7.81
C GLU A 7 14.59 -29.86 8.47
N GLN A 8 13.49 -30.61 8.35
CA GLN A 8 13.32 -31.92 8.95
C GLN A 8 13.57 -33.09 8.00
N GLN A 9 14.10 -32.83 6.79
CA GLN A 9 14.30 -33.86 5.75
C GLN A 9 15.07 -35.09 6.26
N ALA A 10 16.18 -34.88 6.99
CA ALA A 10 16.99 -35.98 7.52
C ALA A 10 16.24 -36.81 8.58
N ALA A 11 15.49 -36.14 9.46
CA ALA A 11 14.71 -36.82 10.50
C ALA A 11 13.56 -37.64 9.90
N ILE A 12 12.86 -37.07 8.90
CA ILE A 12 11.80 -37.77 8.16
C ILE A 12 12.38 -38.96 7.41
N GLY A 13 13.50 -38.76 6.69
CA GLY A 13 14.19 -39.83 5.97
C GLY A 13 14.59 -41.00 6.89
N ALA A 14 15.12 -40.72 8.08
CA ALA A 14 15.50 -41.75 9.04
C ALA A 14 14.30 -42.60 9.52
N VAL A 15 13.15 -41.96 9.76
CA VAL A 15 11.91 -42.66 10.16
C VAL A 15 11.37 -43.50 9.00
N LEU A 16 11.35 -42.97 7.78
CA LEU A 16 10.90 -43.70 6.59
C LEU A 16 11.79 -44.93 6.30
N HIS A 17 13.11 -44.81 6.47
CA HIS A 17 14.04 -45.93 6.31
C HIS A 17 13.89 -46.99 7.41
N SER A 18 13.46 -46.58 8.61
CA SER A 18 13.21 -47.51 9.72
C SER A 18 11.92 -48.32 9.52
N GLN A 19 10.97 -47.83 8.71
CA GLN A 19 9.69 -48.47 8.44
C GLN A 19 9.54 -48.77 6.95
N ARG A 20 9.90 -50.00 6.54
CA ARG A 20 9.91 -50.43 5.13
C ARG A 20 8.58 -50.18 4.39
N GLU A 21 7.45 -50.25 5.09
CA GLU A 21 6.13 -49.98 4.53
C GLU A 21 5.94 -48.52 4.09
N LEU A 22 6.67 -47.57 4.69
CA LEU A 22 6.57 -46.14 4.39
C LEU A 22 7.58 -45.65 3.35
N LEU A 23 8.53 -46.48 2.90
CA LEU A 23 9.56 -46.08 1.94
C LEU A 23 8.98 -45.49 0.64
N HIS A 24 7.77 -45.90 0.24
CA HIS A 24 7.08 -45.36 -0.94
C HIS A 24 6.67 -43.88 -0.83
N LEU A 25 6.73 -43.30 0.39
CA LEU A 25 6.45 -41.89 0.67
C LEU A 25 7.72 -41.01 0.60
N GLU A 26 8.89 -41.61 0.40
CA GLU A 26 10.12 -40.86 0.30
C GLU A 26 10.12 -39.98 -0.95
N HIS A 27 10.27 -38.68 -0.74
CA HIS A 27 10.37 -37.73 -1.84
C HIS A 27 11.63 -37.96 -2.66
N THR A 28 11.45 -38.03 -3.96
CA THR A 28 12.52 -38.09 -4.95
C THR A 28 13.34 -36.80 -4.96
N PRO A 29 14.59 -36.82 -5.47
CA PRO A 29 15.41 -35.61 -5.60
C PRO A 29 14.74 -34.51 -6.44
N VAL A 30 13.87 -34.89 -7.38
CA VAL A 30 13.12 -33.95 -8.22
C VAL A 30 12.02 -33.25 -7.40
N GLU A 31 11.34 -33.98 -6.52
CA GLU A 31 10.32 -33.41 -5.63
C GLU A 31 10.94 -32.47 -4.59
N TRP A 32 12.11 -32.81 -4.05
CA TRP A 32 12.84 -31.90 -3.15
C TRP A 32 13.21 -30.58 -3.82
N ARG A 33 13.75 -30.63 -5.04
CA ARG A 33 14.02 -29.41 -5.83
C ARG A 33 12.75 -28.61 -6.10
N LEU A 34 11.64 -29.28 -6.40
CA LEU A 34 10.36 -28.59 -6.61
C LEU A 34 9.87 -27.89 -5.33
N ILE A 35 10.06 -28.51 -4.16
CA ILE A 35 9.72 -27.90 -2.86
C ILE A 35 10.60 -26.66 -2.60
N GLU A 36 11.90 -26.74 -2.89
CA GLU A 36 12.83 -25.60 -2.79
C GLU A 36 12.42 -24.46 -3.73
N ASP A 37 12.09 -24.77 -4.99
CA ASP A 37 11.58 -23.80 -5.96
C ASP A 37 10.31 -23.09 -5.45
N PHE A 38 9.40 -23.85 -4.83
CA PHE A 38 8.19 -23.28 -4.22
C PHE A 38 8.49 -22.42 -3.01
N LEU A 39 9.49 -22.76 -2.20
CA LEU A 39 9.92 -21.93 -1.08
C LEU A 39 10.44 -20.58 -1.56
N ASP A 40 11.29 -20.58 -2.58
CA ASP A 40 11.81 -19.35 -3.17
C ASP A 40 10.71 -18.50 -3.80
N LEU A 41 9.75 -19.13 -4.47
CA LEU A 41 8.57 -18.45 -5.02
C LEU A 41 7.71 -17.81 -3.92
N LEU A 42 7.45 -18.52 -2.82
CA LEU A 42 6.52 -18.10 -1.76
C LEU A 42 7.14 -17.13 -0.75
N LYS A 43 8.46 -17.11 -0.61
CA LYS A 43 9.20 -16.21 0.28
C LYS A 43 8.81 -14.73 0.13
N PRO A 44 8.81 -14.11 -1.07
CA PRO A 44 8.40 -12.72 -1.23
C PRO A 44 6.94 -12.47 -0.82
N PHE A 45 6.04 -13.44 -0.98
CA PHE A 45 4.65 -13.31 -0.54
C PHE A 45 4.53 -13.35 0.98
N LYS A 46 5.32 -14.20 1.64
CA LYS A 46 5.41 -14.22 3.11
C LYS A 46 5.91 -12.89 3.64
N ASP A 47 7.00 -12.36 3.08
CA ASP A 47 7.61 -11.11 3.53
C ASP A 47 6.64 -9.94 3.35
N ALA A 48 5.98 -9.86 2.19
CA ALA A 48 4.95 -8.86 1.91
C ALA A 48 3.75 -8.97 2.86
N THR A 49 3.23 -10.18 3.07
CA THR A 49 2.09 -10.40 3.98
C THR A 49 2.47 -10.03 5.41
N THR A 50 3.67 -10.37 5.84
CA THR A 50 4.20 -10.03 7.17
C THR A 50 4.31 -8.52 7.33
N TYR A 51 4.88 -7.84 6.32
CA TYR A 51 4.99 -6.39 6.31
C TYR A 51 3.61 -5.75 6.40
N LEU A 52 2.69 -6.10 5.50
CA LEU A 52 1.33 -5.53 5.46
C LEU A 52 0.55 -5.80 6.75
N SER A 53 0.69 -7.00 7.34
CA SER A 53 0.03 -7.38 8.59
C SER A 53 0.65 -6.73 9.83
N SER A 54 1.87 -6.18 9.72
CA SER A 54 2.55 -5.48 10.82
C SER A 54 2.23 -3.99 10.88
N GLN A 55 1.58 -3.44 9.85
CA GLN A 55 1.26 -2.01 9.80
C GLN A 55 0.02 -1.70 10.64
N SER A 56 0.08 -0.63 11.44
CA SER A 56 -1.06 -0.17 12.26
C SER A 56 -2.10 0.63 11.47
N TYR A 57 -1.80 1.02 10.24
CA TYR A 57 -2.63 1.90 9.40
C TYR A 57 -2.72 1.37 7.97
N PRO A 58 -3.79 1.73 7.22
CA PRO A 58 -3.98 1.25 5.85
C PRO A 58 -2.83 1.67 4.92
N THR A 59 -2.20 0.68 4.28
CA THR A 59 -0.95 0.81 3.51
C THR A 59 -1.18 0.85 1.99
N SER A 60 -2.27 1.45 1.52
CA SER A 60 -2.63 1.46 0.09
C SER A 60 -1.53 2.06 -0.80
N SER A 61 -0.74 3.00 -0.28
CA SER A 61 0.41 3.60 -0.95
C SER A 61 1.53 2.61 -1.28
N VAL A 62 1.70 1.55 -0.50
CA VAL A 62 2.74 0.53 -0.75
C VAL A 62 2.25 -0.53 -1.75
N LEU A 63 0.94 -0.70 -1.87
CA LEU A 63 0.35 -1.83 -2.59
C LEU A 63 0.65 -1.78 -4.09
N GLY A 64 0.56 -0.61 -4.74
CA GLY A 64 0.88 -0.48 -6.18
C GLY A 64 2.32 -0.92 -6.50
N PRO A 65 3.34 -0.30 -5.91
CA PRO A 65 4.75 -0.70 -6.06
C PRO A 65 5.01 -2.18 -5.71
N LEU A 66 4.37 -2.67 -4.65
CA LEU A 66 4.51 -4.05 -4.19
C LEU A 66 3.96 -5.05 -5.23
N LEU A 67 2.79 -4.78 -5.81
CA LEU A 67 2.18 -5.61 -6.84
C LEU A 67 3.06 -5.70 -8.08
N VAL A 68 3.64 -4.59 -8.55
CA VAL A 68 4.57 -4.61 -9.68
C VAL A 68 5.77 -5.50 -9.38
N LYS A 69 6.38 -5.35 -8.19
CA LYS A 69 7.51 -6.18 -7.77
C LYS A 69 7.14 -7.66 -7.65
N MET A 70 5.95 -7.98 -7.14
CA MET A 70 5.48 -9.37 -7.08
C MET A 70 5.29 -9.96 -8.47
N LYS A 71 4.69 -9.19 -9.40
CA LYS A 71 4.52 -9.62 -10.79
C LYS A 71 5.84 -9.92 -11.47
N ASP A 72 6.88 -9.12 -11.22
CA ASP A 72 8.23 -9.39 -11.72
C ASP A 72 8.79 -10.71 -11.17
N LYS A 73 8.56 -11.01 -9.89
CA LYS A 73 9.06 -12.24 -9.23
C LYS A 73 8.37 -13.52 -9.73
N ILE A 74 7.12 -13.42 -10.17
CA ILE A 74 6.37 -14.57 -10.70
C ILE A 74 6.44 -14.69 -12.22
N LYS A 75 7.27 -13.90 -12.91
CA LYS A 75 7.53 -14.10 -14.34
C LYS A 75 8.05 -15.52 -14.57
N VAL A 76 7.45 -16.18 -15.54
CA VAL A 76 7.82 -17.55 -15.93
C VAL A 76 9.18 -17.51 -16.63
N SER A 77 10.09 -18.35 -16.15
CA SER A 77 11.39 -18.61 -16.78
C SER A 77 11.34 -19.89 -17.61
N SER A 78 12.20 -19.97 -18.64
CA SER A 78 12.38 -21.21 -19.42
C SER A 78 12.88 -22.36 -18.54
N SER A 79 13.71 -22.04 -17.53
CA SER A 79 14.28 -22.98 -16.56
C SER A 79 13.27 -23.54 -15.55
N ASP A 80 12.08 -22.95 -15.43
CA ASP A 80 11.10 -23.39 -14.44
C ASP A 80 10.52 -24.77 -14.81
N SER A 81 10.30 -25.59 -13.78
CA SER A 81 9.54 -26.85 -13.91
C SER A 81 8.10 -26.57 -14.34
N GLN A 82 7.43 -27.56 -14.98
CA GLN A 82 6.06 -27.38 -15.47
C GLN A 82 5.08 -27.01 -14.35
N SER A 83 5.23 -27.63 -13.18
CA SER A 83 4.43 -27.33 -11.99
C SER A 83 4.66 -25.89 -11.52
N LEU A 84 5.92 -25.44 -11.46
CA LEU A 84 6.25 -24.07 -11.05
C LEU A 84 5.71 -23.03 -12.04
N LYS A 85 5.79 -23.30 -13.35
CA LYS A 85 5.18 -22.47 -14.40
C LYS A 85 3.68 -22.33 -14.20
N SER A 86 2.99 -23.45 -13.96
CA SER A 86 1.55 -23.47 -13.72
C SER A 86 1.15 -22.62 -12.51
N VAL A 87 1.88 -22.75 -11.39
CA VAL A 87 1.61 -21.97 -10.17
C VAL A 87 1.90 -20.48 -10.38
N LYS A 88 3.04 -20.13 -10.99
CA LYS A 88 3.36 -18.72 -11.32
C LYS A 88 2.29 -18.09 -12.20
N GLN A 89 1.80 -18.80 -13.21
CA GLN A 89 0.71 -18.33 -14.06
C GLN A 89 -0.62 -18.20 -13.31
N ALA A 90 -0.95 -19.15 -12.44
CA ALA A 90 -2.18 -19.08 -11.64
C ALA A 90 -2.17 -17.87 -10.70
N ILE A 91 -1.04 -17.62 -10.01
CA ILE A 91 -0.87 -16.42 -9.18
C ILE A 91 -0.96 -15.16 -10.04
N GLY A 92 -0.32 -15.14 -11.21
CA GLY A 92 -0.36 -14.01 -12.13
C GLY A 92 -1.78 -13.65 -12.56
N ARG A 93 -2.57 -14.66 -12.98
CA ARG A 93 -3.99 -14.46 -13.34
C ARG A 93 -4.79 -13.91 -12.18
N TYR A 94 -4.61 -14.47 -10.98
CA TYR A 94 -5.32 -13.99 -9.79
C TYR A 94 -4.99 -12.53 -9.45
N LEU A 95 -3.72 -12.14 -9.54
CA LEU A 95 -3.33 -10.73 -9.34
C LEU A 95 -3.90 -9.84 -10.43
N ASP A 96 -3.94 -10.31 -11.68
CA ASP A 96 -4.49 -9.55 -12.79
C ASP A 96 -6.00 -9.30 -12.64
N GLU A 97 -6.77 -10.34 -12.29
CA GLU A 97 -8.21 -10.24 -12.04
C GLU A 97 -8.56 -9.23 -10.95
N ARG A 98 -7.69 -9.03 -9.96
CA ARG A 98 -7.95 -8.16 -8.81
C ARG A 98 -7.44 -6.73 -8.99
N TYR A 99 -6.36 -6.53 -9.74
CA TYR A 99 -5.60 -5.28 -9.71
C TYR A 99 -5.30 -4.68 -11.08
N GLN A 100 -5.72 -5.31 -12.19
CA GLN A 100 -5.51 -4.72 -13.53
C GLN A 100 -6.63 -3.80 -13.99
N ASP A 101 -7.72 -3.69 -13.24
CA ASP A 101 -8.72 -2.65 -13.48
C ASP A 101 -8.03 -1.27 -13.48
N PRO A 102 -8.12 -0.49 -14.57
CA PRO A 102 -7.52 0.83 -14.66
C PRO A 102 -7.92 1.76 -13.51
N ALA A 103 -9.17 1.70 -13.04
CA ALA A 103 -9.64 2.52 -11.94
C ALA A 103 -8.92 2.16 -10.62
N VAL A 104 -8.75 0.86 -10.36
CA VAL A 104 -8.01 0.37 -9.18
C VAL A 104 -6.54 0.78 -9.27
N ARG A 105 -5.91 0.60 -10.43
CA ARG A 105 -4.51 1.00 -10.65
C ARG A 105 -4.32 2.50 -10.40
N LEU A 106 -5.20 3.33 -10.95
CA LEU A 106 -5.13 4.78 -10.78
C LEU A 106 -5.22 5.17 -9.31
N VAL A 107 -6.17 4.60 -8.55
CA VAL A 107 -6.30 4.85 -7.11
C VAL A 107 -5.03 4.44 -6.36
N LEU A 108 -4.46 3.26 -6.64
CA LEU A 108 -3.22 2.81 -6.00
C LEU A 108 -2.03 3.70 -6.35
N ASN A 109 -1.93 4.15 -7.60
CA ASN A 109 -0.87 5.04 -8.04
C ASN A 109 -0.99 6.43 -7.39
N LYS A 110 -2.21 6.98 -7.29
CA LYS A 110 -2.48 8.23 -6.55
C LYS A 110 -2.13 8.10 -5.08
N ALA A 111 -2.55 7.03 -4.42
CA ALA A 111 -2.20 6.76 -3.03
C ALA A 111 -0.67 6.65 -2.85
N SER A 112 0.03 6.03 -3.79
CA SER A 112 1.49 5.93 -3.80
C SER A 112 2.14 7.30 -4.00
N PHE A 113 1.58 8.13 -4.88
CA PHE A 113 2.09 9.47 -5.16
C PHE A 113 1.98 10.39 -3.94
N LEU A 114 0.82 10.36 -3.27
CA LEU A 114 0.51 11.18 -2.11
C LEU A 114 1.31 10.77 -0.86
N ASP A 115 1.92 9.58 -0.86
CA ASP A 115 2.82 9.16 0.21
C ASP A 115 4.22 9.75 -0.02
N PRO A 116 4.74 10.61 0.89
CA PRO A 116 6.07 11.20 0.75
C PRO A 116 7.20 10.17 0.64
N ARG A 117 6.97 8.93 1.08
CA ARG A 117 7.93 7.81 0.97
C ARG A 117 7.99 7.21 -0.44
N MET A 118 6.94 7.39 -1.24
CA MET A 118 6.72 6.64 -2.51
C MET A 118 6.41 7.53 -3.72
N LYS A 119 6.39 8.86 -3.53
CA LYS A 119 6.05 9.88 -4.55
C LYS A 119 6.82 9.84 -5.87
N THR A 120 7.97 9.16 -5.95
CA THR A 120 8.76 9.04 -7.19
C THR A 120 8.22 8.03 -8.19
N LEU A 121 7.33 7.12 -7.78
CA LEU A 121 6.67 6.12 -8.64
C LEU A 121 7.58 5.46 -9.70
N PRO A 122 8.76 4.91 -9.33
CA PRO A 122 9.75 4.41 -10.30
C PRO A 122 9.31 3.16 -11.09
N HIS A 123 8.14 2.62 -10.76
CA HIS A 123 7.55 1.45 -11.41
C HIS A 123 6.64 1.84 -12.59
N LEU A 124 6.35 3.13 -12.75
CA LEU A 124 5.52 3.68 -13.82
C LEU A 124 6.40 4.32 -14.90
N SER A 125 5.90 4.31 -16.13
CA SER A 125 6.47 5.10 -17.22
C SER A 125 6.25 6.60 -17.00
N PRO A 126 7.04 7.49 -17.64
CA PRO A 126 6.85 8.94 -17.52
C PRO A 126 5.43 9.40 -17.86
N GLY A 127 4.79 8.79 -18.88
CA GLY A 127 3.40 9.09 -19.25
C GLY A 127 2.39 8.66 -18.19
N GLU A 128 2.57 7.49 -17.57
CA GLU A 128 1.71 7.05 -16.45
C GLU A 128 1.89 7.94 -15.21
N GLN A 129 3.09 8.46 -14.97
CA GLN A 129 3.32 9.41 -13.87
C GLN A 129 2.62 10.75 -14.12
N GLU A 130 2.63 11.23 -15.37
CA GLU A 130 1.93 12.43 -15.79
C GLU A 130 0.40 12.26 -15.68
N GLU A 131 -0.15 11.12 -16.12
CA GLU A 131 -1.58 10.81 -15.98
C GLU A 131 -2.04 10.84 -14.51
N VAL A 132 -1.24 10.28 -13.60
CA VAL A 132 -1.53 10.31 -12.16
C VAL A 132 -1.53 11.75 -11.63
N LEU A 133 -0.58 12.58 -12.07
CA LEU A 133 -0.47 13.98 -11.69
C LEU A 133 -1.67 14.79 -12.20
N ASP A 134 -2.00 14.69 -13.47
CA ASP A 134 -3.11 15.41 -14.10
C ASP A 134 -4.43 15.05 -13.44
N SER A 135 -4.62 13.76 -13.17
CA SER A 135 -5.80 13.27 -12.50
C SER A 135 -5.92 13.79 -11.06
N LEU A 136 -4.81 13.95 -10.33
CA LEU A 136 -4.79 14.56 -9.01
C LEU A 136 -5.06 16.07 -9.06
N VAL A 137 -4.44 16.79 -10.00
CA VAL A 137 -4.66 18.24 -10.18
C VAL A 137 -6.14 18.49 -10.48
N ASN A 138 -6.73 17.74 -11.41
CA ASN A 138 -8.15 17.86 -11.76
C ASN A 138 -9.07 17.59 -10.55
N GLU A 139 -8.76 16.58 -9.73
CA GLU A 139 -9.52 16.31 -8.50
C GLU A 139 -9.39 17.46 -7.49
N ILE A 140 -8.18 18.00 -7.26
CA ILE A 140 -7.97 19.11 -6.32
C ILE A 140 -8.72 20.36 -6.80
N VAL A 141 -8.67 20.68 -8.09
CA VAL A 141 -9.42 21.81 -8.67
C VAL A 141 -10.92 21.62 -8.51
N THR A 142 -11.42 20.41 -8.77
CA THR A 142 -12.85 20.08 -8.61
C THR A 142 -13.29 20.22 -7.15
N LEU A 143 -12.48 19.75 -6.20
CA LEU A 143 -12.77 19.89 -4.77
C LEU A 143 -12.73 21.36 -4.31
N GLY A 144 -11.74 22.13 -4.78
CA GLY A 144 -11.59 23.55 -4.43
C GLY A 144 -12.72 24.44 -4.98
N THR A 145 -13.26 24.09 -6.14
CA THR A 145 -14.39 24.82 -6.76
C THR A 145 -15.76 24.40 -6.22
N SER A 146 -15.91 23.14 -5.80
CA SER A 146 -17.15 22.62 -5.21
C SER A 146 -17.43 23.14 -3.79
N ASN A 147 -16.42 23.65 -3.08
CA ASN A 147 -16.55 24.25 -1.75
C ASN A 147 -17.14 25.69 -1.77
N SER A 148 -17.68 26.15 -2.89
CA SER A 148 -18.29 27.48 -3.06
C SER A 148 -19.82 27.51 -2.92
N HIS A 149 -20.44 26.47 -2.33
CA HIS A 149 -21.88 26.46 -2.08
C HIS A 149 -22.23 27.18 -0.76
N PRO A 150 -23.19 28.12 -0.71
CA PRO A 150 -23.67 28.70 0.55
C PRO A 150 -24.27 27.60 1.46
N PRO A 151 -24.30 27.82 2.79
CA PRO A 151 -25.00 26.91 3.70
C PRO A 151 -26.49 27.15 3.53
N ASP A 152 -27.12 26.45 2.58
CA ASP A 152 -28.58 26.42 2.51
C ASP A 152 -29.14 25.18 3.20
N ALA A 153 -30.15 25.52 4.00
CA ALA A 153 -30.79 24.73 5.00
C ALA A 153 -31.70 23.63 4.43
N ASP A 154 -31.82 22.59 5.26
CA ASP A 154 -33.05 21.86 5.52
C ASP A 154 -33.56 20.84 4.47
N SER A 155 -33.33 19.56 4.80
CA SER A 155 -34.42 18.58 4.81
C SER A 155 -34.25 17.68 6.03
N THR A 156 -34.94 18.11 7.07
CA THR A 156 -35.30 17.46 8.32
C THR A 156 -35.49 15.94 8.24
N SER A 157 -34.84 15.21 9.15
CA SER A 157 -35.42 14.05 9.84
C SER A 157 -34.82 14.01 11.25
N GLU A 158 -35.71 14.21 12.22
CA GLU A 158 -35.46 14.44 13.64
C GLU A 158 -34.79 13.25 14.33
N GLN A 159 -33.76 13.52 15.16
CA GLN A 159 -33.73 13.01 16.53
C GLN A 159 -32.89 13.93 17.43
N ASP A 160 -33.57 14.40 18.45
CA ASP A 160 -33.20 15.43 19.42
C ASP A 160 -32.20 14.92 20.46
N THR A 161 -31.01 15.54 20.54
CA THR A 161 -30.36 15.90 21.81
C THR A 161 -29.37 17.06 21.59
N GLN A 162 -29.58 18.18 22.29
CA GLN A 162 -28.81 19.43 22.24
C GLN A 162 -27.27 19.31 22.45
N PRO A 163 -26.47 20.35 22.05
CA PRO A 163 -25.04 20.26 21.75
C PRO A 163 -24.12 20.76 22.88
N PRO A 164 -22.81 20.41 22.89
CA PRO A 164 -21.78 21.26 23.47
C PRO A 164 -21.08 22.08 22.38
N SER A 165 -21.07 23.39 22.62
CA SER A 165 -20.36 24.50 21.96
C SER A 165 -19.15 24.15 21.07
N ALA A 166 -19.13 24.77 19.89
CA ALA A 166 -18.01 24.82 18.97
C ALA A 166 -16.67 25.07 19.68
N LYS A 167 -15.80 24.05 19.65
CA LYS A 167 -14.38 24.24 19.94
C LYS A 167 -13.65 24.18 18.61
N LYS A 168 -12.98 25.28 18.27
CA LYS A 168 -12.05 25.38 17.14
C LYS A 168 -11.14 24.14 17.12
N SER A 169 -10.96 23.55 15.94
CA SER A 169 -10.12 22.36 15.79
C SER A 169 -8.70 22.70 16.25
N ALA A 170 -8.04 21.81 17.00
CA ALA A 170 -6.67 22.03 17.50
C ALA A 170 -5.68 22.38 16.37
N LEU A 171 -6.02 22.01 15.14
CA LEU A 171 -5.25 22.28 13.92
C LEU A 171 -5.35 23.75 13.47
N GLU A 172 -6.51 24.39 13.67
CA GLU A 172 -6.76 25.82 13.38
C GLU A 172 -5.92 26.72 14.30
N ASN A 173 -5.73 26.31 15.55
CA ASN A 173 -4.88 27.02 16.51
C ASN A 173 -3.37 26.87 16.23
N ILE A 174 -2.95 25.83 15.50
CA ILE A 174 -1.53 25.57 15.23
C ILE A 174 -1.09 26.24 13.92
N LEU A 175 -1.96 26.27 12.90
CA LEU A 175 -1.62 26.79 11.57
C LEU A 175 -1.92 28.29 11.40
N GLY A 176 -2.72 28.90 12.28
CA GLY A 176 -3.11 30.30 12.19
C GLY A 176 -4.20 30.54 11.14
N GLU A 177 -4.98 31.62 11.31
CA GLU A 177 -6.09 31.99 10.41
C GLU A 177 -5.63 32.30 8.97
N GLU A 178 -4.32 32.54 8.78
CA GLU A 178 -3.68 32.86 7.51
C GLU A 178 -3.80 31.74 6.45
N PHE A 179 -4.06 30.49 6.84
CA PHE A 179 -4.18 29.35 5.93
C PHE A 179 -5.60 29.05 5.43
N PHE A 180 -6.64 29.64 6.06
CA PHE A 180 -8.04 29.23 5.82
C PHE A 180 -8.98 30.37 5.38
N THR A 181 -8.55 31.63 5.38
CA THR A 181 -9.40 32.75 4.96
C THR A 181 -9.27 33.04 3.46
N THR A 182 -10.27 32.63 2.68
CA THR A 182 -10.59 33.29 1.41
C THR A 182 -11.44 34.50 1.75
N THR A 183 -10.86 35.70 1.68
CA THR A 183 -11.62 36.95 1.74
C THR A 183 -12.04 37.33 0.34
N CYS A 184 -13.33 37.12 0.03
CA CYS A 184 -14.02 37.89 -1.00
C CYS A 184 -14.33 39.26 -0.39
N ASP A 185 -13.71 40.33 -0.89
CA ASP A 185 -14.29 41.67 -0.93
C ASP A 185 -13.60 42.48 -2.03
N GLU A 186 -14.42 43.19 -2.80
CA GLU A 186 -14.04 44.07 -3.91
C GLU A 186 -13.28 45.33 -3.43
N GLU A 187 -12.54 45.94 -4.36
CA GLU A 187 -11.87 47.26 -4.33
C GLU A 187 -10.35 47.29 -4.01
N LEU A 188 -9.58 47.04 -5.08
CA LEU A 188 -8.38 47.77 -5.53
C LEU A 188 -7.19 47.96 -4.56
N SER A 189 -6.25 47.01 -4.56
CA SER A 189 -4.80 47.32 -4.45
C SER A 189 -3.96 46.14 -4.94
N SER A 190 -2.89 46.45 -5.69
CA SER A 190 -2.00 45.50 -6.35
C SER A 190 -1.32 44.53 -5.38
N ALA A 191 -1.77 43.28 -5.36
CA ALA A 191 -1.02 42.14 -4.86
C ALA A 191 -1.40 40.93 -5.71
N THR A 192 -0.41 40.23 -6.24
CA THR A 192 -0.53 39.08 -7.15
C THR A 192 -1.58 38.08 -6.65
N THR A 193 -2.75 38.08 -7.28
CA THR A 193 -3.78 37.06 -7.09
C THR A 193 -3.30 35.79 -7.77
N VAL A 194 -2.47 35.02 -7.08
CA VAL A 194 -2.00 33.71 -7.55
C VAL A 194 -3.24 32.85 -7.83
N SER A 195 -3.44 32.45 -9.09
CA SER A 195 -4.58 31.63 -9.46
C SER A 195 -4.53 30.29 -8.72
N LEU A 196 -5.69 29.69 -8.39
CA LEU A 196 -5.73 28.40 -7.67
C LEU A 196 -4.85 27.32 -8.32
N ASN A 197 -4.81 27.30 -9.66
CA ASN A 197 -3.96 26.41 -10.44
C ASN A 197 -2.46 26.67 -10.22
N GLU A 198 -2.06 27.94 -10.15
CA GLU A 198 -0.68 28.33 -9.90
C GLU A 198 -0.23 27.94 -8.48
N LEU A 199 -1.13 28.06 -7.49
CA LEU A 199 -0.88 27.58 -6.13
C LEU A 199 -0.68 26.06 -6.09
N ILE A 200 -1.58 25.30 -6.73
CA ILE A 200 -1.50 23.83 -6.80
C ILE A 200 -0.17 23.38 -7.44
N LEU A 201 0.23 23.99 -8.55
CA LEU A 201 1.48 23.65 -9.23
C LEU A 201 2.71 23.98 -8.37
N SER A 202 2.69 25.11 -7.65
CA SER A 202 3.77 25.50 -6.74
C SER A 202 3.92 24.50 -5.58
N GLU A 203 2.81 24.07 -4.99
CA GLU A 203 2.78 23.09 -3.90
C GLU A 203 3.23 21.70 -4.36
N LEU A 204 2.77 21.24 -5.53
CA LEU A 204 3.23 19.98 -6.12
C LEU A 204 4.74 20.01 -6.41
N SER A 205 5.27 21.15 -6.85
CA SER A 205 6.71 21.32 -7.09
C SER A 205 7.49 21.23 -5.79
N ARG A 206 7.01 21.88 -4.71
CA ARG A 206 7.60 21.78 -3.37
C ARG A 206 7.57 20.34 -2.85
N PHE A 207 6.41 19.70 -2.94
CA PHE A 207 6.23 18.30 -2.54
C PHE A 207 7.18 17.37 -3.29
N LYS A 208 7.36 17.53 -4.60
CA LYS A 208 8.31 16.72 -5.39
C LYS A 208 9.77 16.97 -5.00
N ALA A 209 10.12 18.20 -4.62
CA ALA A 209 11.50 18.58 -4.26
C ALA A 209 11.93 18.08 -2.87
N GLU A 210 11.00 17.84 -1.95
CA GLU A 210 11.33 17.35 -0.62
C GLU A 210 12.01 15.97 -0.64
N PRO A 211 12.93 15.68 0.28
CA PRO A 211 13.56 14.36 0.37
C PRO A 211 12.55 13.26 0.71
N LEU A 212 12.82 12.03 0.24
CA LEU A 212 11.98 10.87 0.56
C LEU A 212 12.09 10.51 2.05
N LEU A 213 10.94 10.25 2.66
CA LEU A 213 10.88 9.69 4.01
C LEU A 213 11.27 8.21 3.99
N LYS A 214 11.85 7.72 5.10
CA LYS A 214 12.19 6.30 5.25
C LYS A 214 10.95 5.46 5.55
N LEU A 215 10.90 4.23 5.02
CA LEU A 215 9.95 3.23 5.51
C LEU A 215 10.32 2.88 6.95
N GLN A 216 9.37 3.04 7.88
CA GLN A 216 9.52 2.54 9.24
C GLN A 216 9.14 1.06 9.24
N ASP A 217 10.03 0.21 9.75
CA ASP A 217 9.65 -1.16 10.09
C ASP A 217 8.60 -1.10 11.21
N GLY A 218 7.46 -1.76 11.00
CA GLY A 218 6.43 -1.87 12.02
C GLY A 218 7.07 -2.32 13.32
N LYS A 219 6.99 -1.48 14.37
CA LYS A 219 7.54 -1.78 15.69
C LYS A 219 7.01 -3.16 16.08
N LYS A 220 7.90 -4.14 16.24
CA LYS A 220 7.56 -5.38 16.96
C LYS A 220 7.02 -4.92 18.31
N VAL A 221 5.72 -5.08 18.52
CA VAL A 221 5.15 -5.00 19.86
C VAL A 221 5.96 -6.02 20.67
N PRO A 222 6.67 -5.61 21.73
CA PRO A 222 7.38 -6.58 22.57
C PRO A 222 6.32 -7.52 23.12
N GLY A 223 6.42 -8.79 22.75
CA GLY A 223 5.60 -9.84 23.32
C GLY A 223 5.73 -9.73 24.84
N ASN A 224 4.58 -9.60 25.49
CA ASN A 224 4.45 -9.53 26.93
C ASN A 224 4.98 -10.85 27.50
N SER A 225 6.29 -10.92 27.76
CA SER A 225 6.91 -11.98 28.55
C SER A 225 6.47 -11.76 29.98
N SER A 226 5.27 -12.25 30.30
CA SER A 226 4.87 -12.44 31.69
C SER A 226 5.44 -13.78 32.09
N ASP A 227 6.59 -13.73 32.74
CA ASP A 227 7.09 -14.80 33.59
C ASP A 227 5.94 -15.38 34.43
N ILE A 228 5.61 -16.65 34.20
CA ILE A 228 4.91 -17.45 35.20
C ILE A 228 5.94 -18.45 35.73
N ARG A 229 6.67 -18.00 36.76
CA ARG A 229 7.34 -18.85 37.74
C ARG A 229 6.57 -18.78 39.06
N SER A 230 6.37 -19.95 39.67
CA SER A 230 5.81 -20.21 41.01
C SER A 230 4.29 -20.03 41.07
N VAL A 231 3.49 -21.03 41.44
CA VAL A 231 3.58 -21.98 42.57
C VAL A 231 3.13 -23.38 42.13
#